data_AF-A0A3D9FW31-F1
#
_entry.id   AF-A0A3D9FW31-F1
#
_cell.length_a   1.000
_cell.length_b   1.000
_cell.length_c   1.000
_cell.angle_alpha   90.00
_cell.angle_beta   90.00
_cell.angle_gamma   90.00
#
_symmetry.space_group_name_H-M   'P 1'
#
loop_
_entity.id
_entity.type
_entity.pdbx_description
1 polymer ?
#
loop_
_entity_poly.entity_id
_entity_poly.type
_entity_poly.pdbx_seq_one_letter_code
_entity_poly.pdbx_strand_id
1 'polypeptide(L)'
;MAMHHYLRLTFILLFVISSFIVVYFVIKKRRNRKAPKLLSKENYSSMREEMKEIPLANDNFFNIWPYVSELKAAKILSNKIKESELIHKVYRNSTNDFEHVLLVTEQENRFVEIVVDRKKKKAMGYLLLNL
;
A
#
# COMPACT_ATOMS: atom_id res chain seq x y z
N MET A 1 -41.43 -5.25 36.27
CA MET A 1 -41.09 -4.51 35.02
C MET A 1 -39.74 -3.80 35.07
N ALA A 2 -39.32 -3.22 36.21
CA ALA A 2 -38.05 -2.50 36.32
C ALA A 2 -36.80 -3.37 36.07
N MET A 3 -36.76 -4.62 36.55
CA MET A 3 -35.59 -5.49 36.43
C MET A 3 -35.20 -5.81 34.97
N HIS A 4 -36.18 -6.02 34.09
CA HIS A 4 -35.93 -6.19 32.65
C HIS A 4 -35.42 -4.91 31.98
N HIS A 5 -35.83 -3.74 32.48
CA HIS A 5 -35.35 -2.45 31.98
C HIS A 5 -33.87 -2.24 32.35
N TYR A 6 -33.47 -2.57 33.57
CA TYR A 6 -32.05 -2.53 33.99
C TYR A 6 -31.17 -3.51 33.22
N LEU A 7 -31.68 -4.73 32.96
CA LEU A 7 -30.98 -5.72 32.13
C LEU A 7 -30.78 -5.22 30.70
N ARG A 8 -31.80 -4.64 30.06
CA ARG A 8 -31.65 -4.06 28.72
C ARG A 8 -30.68 -2.86 28.70
N LEU A 9 -30.74 -2.00 29.71
CA LEU A 9 -29.85 -0.84 29.82
C LEU A 9 -28.38 -1.24 29.93
N THR A 10 -28.09 -2.27 30.72
CA THR A 10 -26.71 -2.78 30.89
C THR A 10 -26.17 -3.41 29.61
N PHE A 11 -26.99 -4.14 28.85
CA PHE A 11 -26.59 -4.63 27.52
C PHE A 11 -26.31 -3.51 26.52
N ILE A 12 -27.13 -2.46 26.50
CA ILE A 12 -26.91 -1.29 25.64
C ILE A 12 -25.60 -0.61 26.02
N LEU A 13 -25.35 -0.41 27.32
CA LEU A 13 -24.12 0.21 27.81
C LEU A 13 -22.87 -0.60 27.39
N LEU A 14 -22.91 -1.93 27.56
CA LEU A 14 -21.82 -2.82 27.14
C LEU A 14 -21.58 -2.75 25.63
N PHE A 15 -22.64 -2.72 24.83
CA PHE A 15 -22.53 -2.60 23.38
C PHE A 15 -21.86 -1.27 22.98
N VAL A 16 -22.28 -0.16 23.59
CA VAL A 16 -21.69 1.17 23.36
C VAL A 16 -20.20 1.18 23.72
N ILE A 17 -19.83 0.65 24.89
CA ILE A 17 -18.42 0.55 25.32
C ILE A 17 -17.61 -0.29 24.32
N SER A 18 -18.14 -1.44 23.89
CA SER A 18 -17.45 -2.31 22.92
C SER A 18 -17.23 -1.62 21.57
N SER A 19 -18.22 -0.84 21.11
CA SER A 19 -18.12 -0.05 19.88
C SER A 19 -17.01 0.99 19.96
N PHE A 20 -16.92 1.73 21.07
CA PHE A 20 -15.83 2.69 21.29
C PHE A 20 -14.45 2.03 21.30
N ILE A 21 -14.32 0.84 21.90
CA ILE A 21 -13.07 0.08 21.90
C ILE A 21 -12.67 -0.29 20.48
N VAL A 22 -13.59 -0.82 19.67
CA VAL A 22 -13.32 -1.17 18.27
C VAL A 22 -12.89 0.06 17.47
N VAL A 23 -13.60 1.18 17.60
CA VAL A 23 -13.26 2.45 16.94
C VAL A 23 -11.87 2.93 17.35
N TYR A 24 -11.54 2.89 18.64
CA TYR A 24 -10.23 3.25 19.15
C TYR A 24 -9.11 2.39 18.52
N PHE A 25 -9.29 1.07 18.47
CA PHE A 25 -8.31 0.17 17.86
C PHE A 25 -8.14 0.42 16.36
N VAL A 26 -9.23 0.71 15.63
CA VAL A 26 -9.18 1.08 14.21
C VAL A 26 -8.37 2.37 14.01
N ILE A 27 -8.64 3.41 14.81
CA ILE A 27 -7.93 4.70 14.73
C ILE A 27 -6.44 4.50 15.07
N LYS A 28 -6.14 3.79 16.16
CA LYS A 28 -4.77 3.50 16.59
C LYS A 28 -4.01 2.70 15.52
N LYS A 29 -4.64 1.68 14.93
CA LYS A 29 -4.07 0.89 13.84
C LYS A 29 -3.78 1.73 12.59
N ARG A 30 -4.66 2.67 12.23
CA ARG A 30 -4.41 3.61 11.12
C ARG A 30 -3.27 4.57 11.44
N ARG A 31 -3.21 5.12 12.65
CA ARG A 31 -2.18 6.08 13.07
C ARG A 31 -0.79 5.45 13.16
N ASN A 32 -0.71 4.17 13.51
CA ASN A 32 0.54 3.40 13.58
C ASN A 32 1.00 2.86 12.20
N ARG A 33 0.29 3.14 11.10
CA ARG A 33 0.81 2.82 9.78
C ARG A 33 2.09 3.63 9.55
N LYS A 34 3.19 2.93 9.42
CA LYS A 34 4.49 3.53 9.08
C LYS A 34 4.36 4.17 7.71
N ALA A 35 4.94 5.35 7.54
CA ALA A 35 4.99 6.01 6.23
C ALA A 35 5.62 5.06 5.19
N PRO A 36 5.24 5.19 3.90
CA PRO A 36 5.88 4.44 2.83
C PRO A 36 7.40 4.59 2.93
N LYS A 37 8.13 3.47 2.90
CA LYS A 37 9.59 3.48 3.04
C LYS A 37 10.24 3.96 1.74
N LEU A 38 10.94 5.09 1.80
CA LEU A 38 11.81 5.54 0.71
C LEU A 38 13.06 4.64 0.68
N LEU A 39 13.37 4.06 -0.48
CA LEU A 39 14.57 3.25 -0.68
C LEU A 39 15.76 4.14 -1.01
N SER A 40 16.91 3.87 -0.39
CA SER A 40 18.18 4.46 -0.82
C SER A 40 18.64 3.83 -2.13
N LYS A 41 19.42 4.56 -2.92
CA LYS A 41 19.98 4.08 -4.20
C LYS A 41 20.76 2.77 -4.05
N GLU A 42 21.43 2.60 -2.91
CA GLU A 42 22.22 1.41 -2.56
C GLU A 42 21.35 0.16 -2.44
N ASN A 43 20.25 0.27 -1.68
CA ASN A 43 19.28 -0.82 -1.50
C ASN A 43 18.53 -1.14 -2.80
N TYR A 44 18.34 -0.14 -3.64
CA TYR A 44 17.73 -0.33 -4.96
C TYR A 44 18.67 -1.06 -5.93
N SER A 45 19.94 -0.65 -5.99
CA SER A 45 20.91 -1.24 -6.93
C SER A 45 21.17 -2.71 -6.66
N SER A 46 21.14 -3.15 -5.39
CA SER A 46 21.29 -4.57 -5.05
C SER A 46 20.09 -5.43 -5.43
N MET A 47 18.92 -4.81 -5.65
CA MET A 47 17.68 -5.48 -6.08
C MET A 47 17.49 -5.42 -7.60
N ARG A 48 18.38 -4.74 -8.33
CA ARG A 48 18.30 -4.48 -9.77
C ARG A 48 19.04 -5.54 -10.58
N GLU A 49 18.75 -6.81 -10.30
CA GLU A 49 19.15 -7.93 -11.17
C GLU A 49 18.57 -7.74 -12.59
N GLU A 50 18.92 -8.62 -13.53
CA GLU A 50 18.36 -8.57 -14.88
C GLU A 50 16.83 -8.65 -14.86
N MET A 51 16.19 -7.53 -15.17
CA MET A 51 14.74 -7.35 -15.14
C MET A 51 14.14 -7.48 -16.54
N LYS A 52 13.05 -8.23 -16.66
CA LYS A 52 12.26 -8.33 -17.89
C LYS A 52 10.93 -7.61 -17.71
N GLU A 53 10.54 -6.84 -18.72
CA GLU A 53 9.21 -6.20 -18.77
C GLU A 53 8.13 -7.29 -18.91
N ILE A 54 7.08 -7.21 -18.10
CA ILE A 54 5.93 -8.10 -18.14
C ILE A 54 4.71 -7.31 -18.64
N PRO A 55 3.93 -7.87 -19.58
CA PRO A 55 2.69 -7.23 -20.01
C PRO A 55 1.69 -7.09 -18.85
N LEU A 56 1.05 -5.92 -18.71
CA LEU A 56 0.05 -5.67 -17.66
C LEU A 56 -1.17 -6.58 -17.74
N ALA A 57 -1.49 -7.12 -18.92
CA ALA A 57 -2.55 -8.10 -19.12
C ALA A 57 -2.28 -9.45 -18.42
N ASN A 58 -1.08 -9.63 -17.88
CA ASN A 58 -0.75 -10.80 -17.07
C ASN A 58 -1.22 -10.55 -15.64
N ASP A 59 -2.37 -11.12 -15.26
CA ASP A 59 -3.04 -10.99 -13.95
C ASP A 59 -2.20 -11.45 -12.72
N ASN A 60 -0.94 -11.85 -12.94
CA ASN A 60 -0.08 -12.47 -11.94
C ASN A 60 1.00 -11.52 -11.38
N PHE A 61 0.76 -10.22 -11.29
CA PHE A 61 1.64 -9.30 -10.56
C PHE A 61 1.09 -8.99 -9.17
N PHE A 62 1.98 -8.60 -8.25
CA PHE A 62 1.63 -8.35 -6.86
C PHE A 62 0.58 -7.25 -6.72
N ASN A 63 -0.37 -7.44 -5.80
CA ASN A 63 -1.38 -6.42 -5.50
C ASN A 63 -0.74 -5.20 -4.81
N ILE A 64 -0.38 -4.19 -5.61
CA ILE A 64 0.22 -2.94 -5.15
C ILE A 64 -0.79 -1.91 -4.63
N TRP A 65 -2.09 -2.08 -4.85
CA TRP A 65 -3.12 -1.09 -4.50
C TRP A 65 -3.12 -0.64 -3.03
N PRO A 66 -2.90 -1.55 -2.04
CA PRO A 66 -2.74 -1.14 -0.65
C PRO A 66 -1.56 -0.16 -0.47
N TYR A 67 -0.45 -0.40 -1.17
CA TYR A 67 0.75 0.43 -1.08
C TYR A 67 0.61 1.75 -1.84
N VAL A 68 -0.03 1.73 -3.02
CA VAL A 68 -0.41 2.93 -3.78
C VAL A 68 -1.28 3.85 -2.92
N SER A 69 -2.24 3.29 -2.18
CA SER A 69 -3.09 4.06 -1.28
C SER A 69 -2.28 4.74 -0.18
N GLU A 70 -1.24 4.09 0.35
CA GLU A 70 -0.33 4.69 1.33
C GLU A 70 0.53 5.81 0.72
N LEU A 71 1.01 5.64 -0.51
CA LEU A 71 1.75 6.67 -1.25
C LEU A 71 0.88 7.91 -1.55
N LYS A 72 -0.39 7.71 -1.91
CA LYS A 72 -1.38 8.77 -2.08
C LYS A 72 -1.67 9.51 -0.77
N ALA A 73 -1.87 8.76 0.32
CA ALA A 73 -2.09 9.34 1.66
C ALA A 73 -0.89 10.17 2.15
N ALA A 74 0.33 9.75 1.79
CA ALA A 74 1.57 10.46 2.08
C ALA A 74 1.87 11.62 1.10
N LYS A 75 0.98 11.93 0.15
CA LYS A 75 1.15 12.96 -0.89
C LYS A 75 2.36 12.75 -1.80
N ILE A 76 2.84 11.51 -1.91
CA ILE A 76 3.94 11.14 -2.82
C ILE A 76 3.37 10.92 -4.23
N LEU A 77 2.23 10.24 -4.32
CA LEU A 77 1.44 10.10 -5.53
C LEU A 77 0.25 11.07 -5.50
N SER A 78 -0.13 11.57 -6.66
CA SER A 78 -1.35 12.37 -6.78
C SER A 78 -2.61 11.50 -6.81
N ASN A 79 -3.69 12.06 -6.28
CA ASN A 79 -5.03 11.48 -6.38
C ASN A 79 -5.72 11.75 -7.72
N LYS A 80 -5.15 12.61 -8.57
CA LYS A 80 -5.77 12.98 -9.86
C LYS A 80 -5.67 11.88 -10.92
N ILE A 81 -4.66 11.01 -10.81
CA ILE A 81 -4.39 9.96 -11.80
C ILE A 81 -5.29 8.76 -11.50
N LYS A 82 -6.02 8.30 -12.52
CA LYS A 82 -6.85 7.10 -12.45
C LYS A 82 -5.99 5.86 -12.25
N GLU A 83 -6.51 4.89 -11.51
CA GLU A 83 -5.80 3.63 -11.23
C GLU A 83 -5.45 2.87 -12.52
N SER A 84 -6.35 2.88 -13.52
CA SER A 84 -6.13 2.24 -14.83
C SER A 84 -4.95 2.81 -15.62
N GLU A 85 -4.59 4.07 -15.37
CA GLU A 85 -3.52 4.80 -16.07
C GLU A 85 -2.27 4.95 -15.20
N LEU A 86 -2.35 4.56 -13.92
CA LEU A 86 -1.29 4.79 -12.94
C LEU A 86 -0.08 3.89 -13.17
N ILE A 87 -0.30 2.65 -13.58
CA ILE A 87 0.78 1.69 -13.82
C ILE A 87 1.32 1.90 -15.24
N HIS A 88 2.55 2.39 -15.34
CA HIS A 88 3.22 2.56 -16.61
C HIS A 88 3.76 1.22 -17.13
N LYS A 89 4.56 0.56 -16.30
CA LYS A 89 5.27 -0.68 -16.64
C LYS A 89 5.47 -1.54 -15.41
N VAL A 90 5.56 -2.85 -15.62
CA VAL A 90 5.92 -3.82 -14.59
C VAL A 90 7.14 -4.58 -15.06
N TYR A 91 8.14 -4.66 -14.20
CA TYR A 91 9.36 -5.39 -14.43
C TYR A 91 9.49 -6.50 -13.39
N ARG A 92 10.05 -7.63 -13.81
CA ARG A 92 10.30 -8.77 -12.92
C ARG A 92 11.66 -9.36 -13.21
N ASN A 93 12.35 -9.78 -12.14
CA ASN A 93 13.62 -10.43 -12.30
C ASN A 93 13.47 -11.88 -12.79
N SER A 94 14.56 -12.44 -13.32
CA SER A 94 14.59 -13.81 -13.86
C SER A 94 14.24 -14.89 -12.83
N THR A 95 14.51 -14.67 -11.55
CA THR A 95 14.18 -15.60 -10.46
C THR A 95 12.74 -15.47 -9.95
N ASN A 96 11.94 -14.53 -10.47
CA ASN A 96 10.59 -14.19 -10.00
C ASN A 96 10.51 -13.78 -8.52
N ASP A 97 11.61 -13.35 -7.91
CA ASP A 97 11.69 -12.96 -6.51
C ASP A 97 11.28 -11.50 -6.29
N PHE A 98 11.65 -10.64 -7.23
CA PHE A 98 11.43 -9.19 -7.16
C PHE A 98 10.55 -8.71 -8.31
N GLU A 99 9.62 -7.82 -7.96
CA GLU A 99 8.79 -7.08 -8.90
C GLU A 99 8.98 -5.59 -8.70
N HIS A 100 9.17 -4.91 -9.81
CA HIS A 100 9.39 -3.48 -9.87
C HIS A 100 8.22 -2.88 -10.66
N VAL A 101 7.35 -2.15 -9.96
CA VAL A 101 6.16 -1.55 -10.59
C VAL A 101 6.40 -0.06 -10.75
N LEU A 102 6.44 0.38 -11.99
CA LEU A 102 6.69 1.77 -12.35
C LEU A 102 5.36 2.52 -12.48
N LEU A 103 5.21 3.58 -11.69
CA LEU A 103 4.01 4.40 -11.65
C LEU A 103 4.27 5.77 -12.27
N VAL A 104 3.30 6.25 -13.04
CA VAL A 104 3.31 7.63 -13.55
C VAL A 104 3.01 8.64 -12.43
N THR A 105 3.57 9.83 -12.57
CA THR A 105 3.20 10.99 -11.73
C THR A 105 2.59 12.09 -12.60
N GLU A 106 2.12 13.18 -11.98
CA GLU A 106 1.57 14.33 -12.73
C GLU A 106 2.63 15.06 -13.56
N GLN A 107 3.90 14.88 -13.22
CA GLN A 107 5.01 15.56 -13.85
C GLN A 107 5.63 14.65 -14.91
N GLU A 108 5.81 15.20 -16.10
CA GLU A 108 6.57 14.52 -17.15
C GLU A 108 7.97 14.15 -16.64
N ASN A 109 8.43 12.97 -17.05
CA ASN A 109 9.70 12.37 -16.67
C ASN A 109 9.93 12.11 -15.17
N ARG A 110 8.88 12.22 -14.33
CA ARG A 110 8.94 11.78 -12.94
C ARG A 110 8.09 10.54 -12.73
N PHE A 111 8.72 9.52 -12.15
CA PHE A 111 8.09 8.24 -11.89
C PHE A 111 8.33 7.80 -10.46
N VAL A 112 7.38 7.04 -9.94
CA VAL A 112 7.52 6.35 -8.66
C VAL A 112 7.65 4.86 -8.95
N GLU A 113 8.80 4.29 -8.62
CA GLU A 113 9.02 2.85 -8.74
C GLU A 113 8.77 2.18 -7.37
N ILE A 114 7.85 1.22 -7.33
CA ILE A 114 7.60 0.39 -6.15
C ILE A 114 8.40 -0.89 -6.30
N VAL A 115 9.21 -1.22 -5.31
CA VAL A 115 9.91 -2.50 -5.24
C VAL A 115 9.14 -3.44 -4.33
N VAL A 116 8.84 -4.62 -4.84
CA VAL A 116 8.09 -5.67 -4.17
C VAL A 116 8.95 -6.91 -4.07
N ASP A 117 9.00 -7.48 -2.87
CA ASP A 117 9.54 -8.81 -2.61
C ASP A 117 8.36 -9.80 -2.64
N ARG A 118 8.32 -10.66 -3.67
CA ARG A 118 7.26 -11.65 -3.83
C ARG A 118 7.38 -12.80 -2.83
N LYS A 119 8.61 -13.20 -2.48
CA LYS A 119 8.86 -14.24 -1.47
C LYS A 119 8.27 -13.85 -0.12
N LYS A 120 8.44 -12.58 0.27
CA LYS A 120 7.87 -12.01 1.51
C LYS A 120 6.44 -11.48 1.32
N LYS A 121 5.90 -11.50 0.11
CA LYS A 121 4.58 -10.96 -0.27
C LYS A 121 4.39 -9.52 0.23
N LYS A 122 5.41 -8.67 0.06
CA LYS A 122 5.43 -7.35 0.67
C LYS A 122 6.13 -6.30 -0.21
N ALA A 123 5.54 -5.11 -0.29
CA ALA A 123 6.21 -3.92 -0.80
C ALA A 123 7.37 -3.52 0.13
N MET A 124 8.57 -3.51 -0.41
CA MET A 124 9.81 -3.19 0.31
C MET A 124 9.97 -1.69 0.49
N GLY A 125 9.54 -0.92 -0.49
CA GLY A 125 9.64 0.52 -0.50
C GLY A 125 9.33 1.12 -1.87
N TYR A 126 9.53 2.43 -1.99
CA TYR A 126 9.45 3.15 -3.25
C TYR A 126 10.73 3.93 -3.52
N LEU A 127 10.98 4.21 -4.79
CA LEU A 127 12.03 5.10 -5.27
C LEU A 127 11.41 6.16 -6.19
N LEU A 128 11.88 7.39 -6.06
CA LEU A 128 11.55 8.46 -7.00
C LEU A 128 12.60 8.48 -8.11
N LEU A 129 12.13 8.31 -9.34
CA LEU A 129 12.94 8.38 -10.55
C LEU A 129 12.63 9.70 -11.26
N ASN A 130 13.66 10.49 -11.48
CA ASN A 130 13.63 11.62 -12.40
C ASN A 130 14.50 11.22 -13.59
N LEU A 131 13.88 11.07 -14.76
CA LEU A 131 14.53 10.67 -16.02
C LEU A 131 14.76 11.88 -16.93
#